data_AF-A0A351MIF2-F1
#
_entry.id   AF-A0A351MIF2-F1
#
_cell.length_a   1.000
_cell.length_b   1.000
_cell.length_c   1.000
_cell.angle_alpha   90.00
_cell.angle_beta   90.00
_cell.angle_gamma   90.00
#
_symmetry.space_group_name_H-M   'P 1'
#
loop_
_entity.id
_entity.type
_entity.pdbx_description
1 polymer ?
#
loop_
_entity_poly.entity_id
_entity_poly.type
_entity_poly.pdbx_seq_one_letter_code
_entity_poly.pdbx_strand_id
1 'polypeptide(L)'
;MRSWLWAAVCAAALWYLTGCVSEEQTKITPTPHGEATTTLGKTVDRAEDSACEQYEAQLNQAVAMYIATNEAPPPDLATVIRESGLPASELANCKYTYDPATGRVALLR
;
A
#
# COMPACT_ATOMS: atom_id res chain seq x y z
N MET A 1 -17.02 -2.39 50.25
CA MET A 1 -18.07 -3.06 49.43
C MET A 1 -18.62 -2.19 48.27
N ARG A 2 -18.19 -0.92 48.07
CA ARG A 2 -18.74 -0.02 47.02
C ARG A 2 -17.96 0.00 45.70
N SER A 3 -16.79 -0.65 45.66
CA SER A 3 -15.88 -0.69 44.50
C SER A 3 -16.21 -1.77 43.47
N TRP A 4 -16.98 -2.80 43.84
CA TRP A 4 -17.36 -3.88 42.92
C TRP A 4 -18.54 -3.53 42.00
N LEU A 5 -19.39 -2.58 42.41
CA LEU A 5 -20.52 -2.12 41.60
C LEU A 5 -20.08 -1.36 40.34
N TRP A 6 -18.97 -0.62 40.40
CA TRP A 6 -18.45 0.12 39.25
C TRP A 6 -17.81 -0.79 38.19
N ALA A 7 -17.18 -1.89 38.60
CA ALA A 7 -16.58 -2.84 37.68
C ALA A 7 -17.63 -3.56 36.80
N ALA A 8 -18.80 -3.86 37.36
CA ALA A 8 -19.89 -4.49 36.61
C ALA A 8 -20.53 -3.56 35.56
N VAL A 9 -20.60 -2.26 35.84
CA VAL A 9 -21.16 -1.26 34.91
C VAL A 9 -20.23 -1.05 33.70
N CYS A 10 -18.91 -1.02 33.91
CA CYS A 10 -17.95 -0.90 32.80
C CYS A 10 -17.97 -2.11 31.87
N ALA A 11 -18.15 -3.33 32.40
CA ALA A 11 -18.19 -4.54 31.57
C ALA A 11 -19.41 -4.57 30.64
N ALA A 12 -20.57 -4.06 31.09
CA ALA A 12 -21.78 -4.00 30.27
C ALA A 12 -21.70 -2.92 29.17
N ALA A 13 -21.02 -1.80 29.43
CA ALA A 13 -20.83 -0.74 28.43
C ALA A 13 -19.90 -1.17 27.28
N LEU A 14 -18.90 -2.02 27.56
CA LEU A 14 -18.01 -2.57 26.53
C LEU A 14 -18.72 -3.54 25.58
N TRP A 15 -19.73 -4.29 26.05
CA TRP A 15 -20.53 -5.18 25.20
C TRP A 15 -21.48 -4.45 24.26
N TYR A 16 -21.92 -3.24 24.62
CA TYR A 16 -22.79 -2.44 23.75
C TYR A 16 -22.04 -1.76 22.59
N LEU A 17 -20.71 -1.61 22.70
CA LEU A 17 -19.90 -0.97 21.65
C LEU A 17 -19.43 -1.93 20.55
N THR A 18 -19.59 -3.24 20.71
CA THR A 18 -19.20 -4.23 19.69
C THR A 18 -20.32 -4.53 18.68
N GLY A 19 -21.50 -3.90 18.79
CA GLY A 19 -22.68 -4.20 17.98
C GLY A 19 -22.84 -3.42 16.67
N CYS A 20 -21.89 -2.58 16.24
CA CYS A 20 -22.05 -1.70 15.07
C CYS A 20 -20.94 -1.81 14.02
N VAL A 21 -20.48 -3.02 13.69
CA VAL A 21 -19.72 -3.25 12.45
C VAL A 21 -20.56 -4.16 11.56
N SER A 22 -21.31 -3.53 10.67
CA SER A 22 -22.10 -4.20 9.63
C SER A 22 -21.15 -4.83 8.60
N GLU A 23 -21.26 -6.15 8.41
CA GLU A 23 -20.49 -7.00 7.49
C GLU A 23 -20.82 -6.80 6.00
N GLU A 24 -21.25 -5.61 5.58
CA GLU A 24 -21.84 -5.37 4.24
C GLU A 24 -20.87 -4.79 3.19
N GLN A 25 -19.56 -5.06 3.29
CA GLN A 25 -18.58 -4.61 2.28
C GLN A 25 -17.74 -5.75 1.66
N THR A 26 -18.37 -6.88 1.37
CA THR A 26 -17.72 -8.03 0.73
C THR A 26 -18.06 -8.17 -0.75
N LYS A 27 -17.98 -7.09 -1.56
CA LYS A 27 -17.84 -7.23 -3.02
C LYS A 27 -17.46 -5.94 -3.75
N ILE A 28 -16.27 -5.41 -3.51
CA ILE A 28 -15.69 -4.43 -4.45
C ILE A 28 -14.94 -5.23 -5.51
N THR A 29 -15.62 -5.50 -6.62
CA THR A 29 -14.94 -5.85 -7.88
C THR A 29 -14.00 -4.68 -8.22
N PRO A 30 -12.69 -4.91 -8.38
CA PRO A 30 -11.76 -3.85 -8.73
C PRO A 30 -12.14 -3.31 -10.11
N THR A 31 -12.67 -2.09 -10.14
CA THR A 31 -12.85 -1.34 -11.39
C THR A 31 -11.49 -0.87 -11.90
N PRO A 32 -11.28 -0.85 -13.22
CA PRO A 32 -10.04 -0.34 -13.81
C PRO A 32 -9.79 1.12 -13.41
N HIS A 33 -8.53 1.44 -13.21
CA HIS A 33 -8.05 2.76 -12.79
C HIS A 33 -8.61 3.88 -13.71
N GLY A 34 -9.20 4.92 -13.11
CA GLY A 34 -9.65 6.14 -13.81
C GLY A 34 -11.15 6.31 -14.10
N GLU A 35 -12.01 5.36 -13.71
CA GLU A 35 -13.48 5.48 -13.92
C GLU A 35 -14.30 5.73 -12.64
N ALA A 36 -13.67 5.99 -11.50
CA ALA A 36 -14.37 6.07 -10.24
C ALA A 36 -15.09 7.44 -10.05
N THR A 37 -16.39 7.48 -10.33
CA THR A 37 -17.22 8.70 -10.26
C THR A 37 -17.78 9.02 -8.87
N THR A 38 -17.61 8.11 -7.89
CA THR A 38 -18.11 8.29 -6.52
C THR A 38 -17.04 8.87 -5.59
N THR A 39 -17.43 9.57 -4.52
CA THR A 39 -16.49 10.21 -3.58
C THR A 39 -15.53 9.20 -2.93
N LEU A 40 -16.01 7.97 -2.67
CA LEU A 40 -15.20 6.85 -2.21
C LEU A 40 -14.21 6.39 -3.30
N GLY A 41 -14.66 6.31 -4.55
CA GLY A 41 -13.81 6.01 -5.71
C GLY A 41 -12.65 6.99 -5.84
N LYS A 42 -12.92 8.29 -5.80
CA LYS A 42 -11.87 9.33 -5.86
C LYS A 42 -10.89 9.29 -4.70
N THR A 43 -11.31 8.86 -3.51
CA THR A 43 -10.39 8.68 -2.39
C THR A 43 -9.54 7.43 -2.52
N VAL A 44 -10.08 6.36 -3.12
CA VAL A 44 -9.33 5.12 -3.41
C VAL A 44 -8.32 5.38 -4.52
N ASP A 45 -8.73 6.01 -5.63
CA ASP A 45 -7.81 6.38 -6.73
C ASP A 45 -6.65 7.25 -6.22
N ARG A 46 -6.94 8.22 -5.33
CA ARG A 46 -5.90 9.06 -4.71
C ARG A 46 -5.01 8.29 -3.73
N ALA A 47 -5.57 7.29 -3.04
CA ALA A 47 -4.79 6.43 -2.15
C ALA A 47 -3.85 5.53 -2.95
N GLU A 48 -4.33 4.96 -4.06
CA GLU A 48 -3.53 4.15 -4.98
C GLU A 48 -2.41 4.98 -5.63
N ASP A 49 -2.70 6.20 -6.10
CA ASP A 49 -1.67 7.11 -6.61
C ASP A 49 -0.58 7.38 -5.57
N SER A 50 -0.97 7.62 -4.31
CA SER A 50 -0.01 7.86 -3.23
C SER A 50 0.81 6.61 -2.87
N ALA A 51 0.23 5.42 -3.02
CA ALA A 51 0.94 4.15 -2.83
C ALA A 51 1.95 3.93 -3.96
N CYS A 52 1.57 4.23 -5.21
CA CYS A 52 2.45 4.13 -6.36
C CYS A 52 3.70 5.03 -6.21
N GLU A 53 3.52 6.27 -5.73
CA GLU A 53 4.62 7.21 -5.48
C GLU A 53 5.54 6.75 -4.34
N GLN A 54 4.97 6.21 -3.26
CA GLN A 54 5.76 5.65 -2.15
C GLN A 54 6.56 4.43 -2.61
N TYR A 55 5.97 3.58 -3.44
CA TYR A 55 6.65 2.41 -3.98
C TYR A 55 7.74 2.80 -4.99
N GLU A 56 7.56 3.86 -5.78
CA GLU A 56 8.63 4.43 -6.62
C GLU A 56 9.85 4.82 -5.79
N ALA A 57 9.63 5.50 -4.65
CA ALA A 57 10.72 5.89 -3.75
C ALA A 57 11.44 4.67 -3.17
N GLN A 58 10.70 3.63 -2.79
CA GLN A 58 11.27 2.36 -2.32
C GLN A 58 12.10 1.67 -3.40
N LEU A 59 11.62 1.62 -4.64
CA LEU A 59 12.35 1.06 -5.77
C LEU A 59 13.65 1.83 -6.04
N ASN A 60 13.60 3.17 -6.06
CA ASN A 60 14.79 3.99 -6.24
C ASN A 60 15.81 3.80 -5.11
N GLN A 61 15.35 3.66 -3.86
CA GLN A 61 16.22 3.35 -2.73
C GLN A 61 16.86 1.96 -2.87
N ALA A 62 16.09 0.95 -3.28
CA ALA A 62 16.59 -0.40 -3.51
C ALA A 62 17.61 -0.46 -4.65
N VAL A 63 17.39 0.30 -5.73
CA VAL A 63 18.37 0.43 -6.82
C VAL A 63 19.66 1.11 -6.31
N ALA A 64 19.55 2.17 -5.53
CA ALA A 64 20.72 2.83 -4.96
C ALA A 64 21.54 1.90 -4.07
N MET A 65 20.87 1.06 -3.26
CA MET A 65 21.53 0.02 -2.45
C MET A 65 22.20 -1.05 -3.32
N TYR A 66 21.54 -1.48 -4.40
CA TYR A 66 22.11 -2.43 -5.35
C TYR A 66 23.38 -1.87 -6.00
N ILE A 67 23.34 -0.62 -6.46
CA ILE A 67 24.50 0.06 -7.07
C ILE A 67 25.63 0.20 -6.05
N ALA A 68 25.33 0.55 -4.80
CA ALA A 68 26.33 0.63 -3.74
C ALA A 68 26.99 -0.72 -3.43
N THR A 69 26.29 -1.83 -3.65
CA THR A 69 26.78 -3.19 -3.35
C THR A 69 27.52 -3.82 -4.53
N ASN A 70 27.02 -3.62 -5.75
CA ASN A 70 27.51 -4.29 -6.95
C ASN A 70 28.34 -3.38 -7.86
N GLU A 71 28.47 -2.09 -7.53
CA GLU A 71 29.13 -1.05 -8.32
C GLU A 71 28.55 -0.88 -9.75
N ALA A 72 27.37 -1.42 -9.99
CA ALA A 72 26.68 -1.40 -11.28
C ALA A 72 25.16 -1.23 -11.10
N PRO A 73 24.47 -0.56 -12.03
CA PRO A 73 23.01 -0.51 -12.03
C PRO A 73 22.42 -1.91 -12.27
N PRO A 74 21.27 -2.21 -11.66
CA PRO A 74 20.59 -3.48 -11.92
C PRO A 74 20.15 -3.58 -13.38
N PRO A 75 20.08 -4.79 -13.96
CA PRO A 75 19.67 -4.96 -15.36
C PRO A 75 18.18 -4.68 -15.57
N ASP A 76 17.36 -4.93 -14.56
CA ASP A 76 15.90 -4.76 -14.60
C ASP A 76 15.31 -4.56 -13.19
N LEU A 77 14.06 -4.10 -13.13
CA LEU A 77 13.32 -3.95 -11.87
C LEU A 77 13.04 -5.30 -11.17
N ALA A 78 12.93 -6.39 -11.92
CA ALA A 78 12.65 -7.70 -11.33
C ALA A 78 13.80 -8.18 -10.44
N THR A 79 15.03 -7.85 -10.83
CA THR A 79 16.25 -8.11 -10.06
C THR A 79 16.27 -7.28 -8.78
N VAL A 80 15.93 -5.98 -8.88
CA VAL A 80 15.81 -5.10 -7.71
C VAL A 80 14.81 -5.66 -6.71
N ILE A 81 13.62 -6.04 -7.17
CA ILE A 81 12.54 -6.55 -6.33
C ILE A 81 12.93 -7.87 -5.68
N ARG A 82 13.52 -8.79 -6.44
CA ARG A 82 13.98 -10.09 -5.93
C ARG A 82 15.04 -9.93 -4.84
N GLU A 83 15.98 -9.01 -5.01
CA GLU A 83 17.08 -8.82 -4.07
C GLU A 83 16.70 -7.96 -2.86
N SER A 84 15.82 -6.97 -3.04
CA SER A 84 15.33 -6.13 -1.94
C SER A 84 14.15 -6.75 -1.18
N GLY A 85 13.51 -7.80 -1.72
CA GLY A 85 12.34 -8.43 -1.14
C GLY A 85 11.06 -7.59 -1.24
N LEU A 86 11.03 -6.62 -2.15
CA LEU A 86 9.85 -5.77 -2.36
C LEU A 86 8.67 -6.58 -2.97
N PRO A 87 7.42 -6.17 -2.70
CA PRO A 87 6.24 -6.84 -3.23
C PRO A 87 6.05 -6.61 -4.75
N ALA A 88 6.17 -7.68 -5.54
CA ALA A 88 5.97 -7.61 -6.99
C ALA A 88 4.53 -7.23 -7.42
N SER A 89 3.54 -7.34 -6.53
CA SER A 89 2.15 -6.95 -6.79
C SER A 89 1.97 -5.48 -7.15
N GLU A 90 2.82 -4.60 -6.58
CA GLU A 90 2.73 -3.16 -6.83
C GLU A 90 3.12 -2.78 -8.27
N LEU A 91 3.88 -3.62 -8.97
CA LEU A 91 4.14 -3.44 -10.41
C LEU A 91 2.92 -3.69 -11.29
N ALA A 92 1.92 -4.44 -10.81
CA ALA A 92 0.70 -4.70 -11.56
C ALA A 92 -0.30 -3.55 -11.46
N ASN A 93 -0.31 -2.85 -10.32
CA ASN A 93 -1.21 -1.74 -10.04
C ASN A 93 -0.68 -0.42 -10.62
N CYS A 94 0.64 -0.25 -10.67
CA CYS A 94 1.29 1.00 -11.07
C CYS A 94 2.23 0.77 -12.26
N LYS A 95 2.19 1.64 -13.27
CA LYS A 95 3.09 1.55 -14.42
C LYS A 95 4.39 2.28 -14.12
N TYR A 96 5.50 1.54 -14.04
CA TYR A 96 6.84 2.13 -13.85
C TYR A 96 7.67 2.03 -15.13
N THR A 97 8.50 3.03 -15.36
CA THR A 97 9.59 2.98 -16.34
C THR A 97 10.92 2.86 -15.60
N TYR A 98 11.82 2.02 -16.11
CA TYR A 98 13.15 1.83 -15.58
C TYR A 98 14.19 2.16 -16.64
N ASP A 99 15.16 2.99 -16.27
CA ASP A 99 16.32 3.27 -17.10
C ASP A 99 17.54 2.50 -16.56
N PRO A 100 17.99 1.43 -17.24
CA PRO A 100 19.13 0.63 -16.81
C PRO A 100 20.47 1.38 -16.96
N ALA A 101 20.54 2.43 -17.78
CA ALA A 101 21.76 3.22 -17.92
C ALA A 101 22.01 4.12 -16.71
N THR A 102 20.94 4.64 -16.08
CA THR A 102 21.02 5.56 -14.94
C THR A 102 20.59 4.93 -13.62
N GLY A 103 19.98 3.74 -13.64
CA GLY A 103 19.42 3.11 -12.46
C GLY A 103 18.20 3.83 -11.89
N ARG A 104 17.50 4.64 -12.70
CA ARG A 104 16.34 5.42 -12.24
C ARG A 104 15.03 4.72 -12.53
N VAL A 105 14.11 4.83 -11.58
CA VAL A 105 12.72 4.38 -11.70
C VAL A 105 11.84 5.62 -11.69
N ALA A 106 10.87 5.69 -12.60
CA ALA A 106 9.86 6.75 -12.62
C ALA A 106 8.47 6.17 -12.84
N LEU A 107 7.45 6.74 -12.19
CA LEU A 107 6.05 6.40 -12.44
C LEU A 107 5.58 6.99 -13.78
N LEU A 108 4.94 6.16 -14.60
CA LEU A 108 4.31 6.53 -15.87
C LEU A 108 2.85 6.90 -15.59
N ARG A 109 2.54 8.21 -15.61
CA ARG A 109 1.19 8.77 -15.42
C ARG A 109 0.43 8.88 -16.73
#